data_AF-A0A8T7KEN3-F1
#
_entry.id   AF-A0A8T7KEN3-F1
#
_cell.length_a   1.000
_cell.length_b   1.000
_cell.length_c   1.000
_cell.angle_alpha   90.00
_cell.angle_beta   90.00
_cell.angle_gamma   90.00
#
_symmetry.space_group_name_H-M   'P 1'
#
loop_
_entity.id
_entity.type
_entity.pdbx_description
1 polymer ?
#
loop_
_entity_poly.entity_id
_entity_poly.type
_entity_poly.pdbx_seq_one_letter_code
_entity_poly.pdbx_strand_id
1 'polypeptide(L)'
;MLPRKSVETPNEQFTFAGTGSIYSFTTLQEIPEGYEEQAPYMLALVKLDEGPLLTAQITDLDEQAVQIGDRVEMVTRKLTTEGPTGVIVYGYKFRKILPRS
;
A
#
# COMPACT_ATOMS: atom_id res chain seq x y z
N MET A 1 15.90 35.14 18.70
CA MET A 1 15.08 34.35 17.76
C MET A 1 13.82 33.94 18.50
N LEU A 2 12.64 34.47 18.12
CA LEU A 2 11.38 34.09 18.76
C LEU A 2 10.96 32.70 18.27
N PRO A 3 10.44 31.81 19.14
CA PRO A 3 9.93 30.52 18.69
C PRO A 3 8.75 30.72 17.74
N ARG A 4 8.74 30.03 16.60
CA ARG A 4 7.57 30.00 15.71
C ARG A 4 6.41 29.44 16.51
N LYS A 5 5.35 30.24 16.68
CA LYS A 5 4.09 29.81 17.28
C LYS A 5 3.55 28.65 16.44
N SER A 6 3.40 27.47 17.03
CA SER A 6 2.71 26.35 16.41
C SER A 6 1.28 26.81 16.11
N VAL A 7 0.91 26.88 14.84
CA VAL A 7 -0.47 27.09 14.45
C VAL A 7 -1.18 25.76 14.70
N GLU A 8 -1.95 25.66 15.77
CA GLU A 8 -2.85 24.54 16.02
C GLU A 8 -3.91 24.55 14.91
N THR A 9 -3.70 23.70 13.90
CA THR A 9 -4.66 23.49 12.83
C THR A 9 -5.64 22.42 13.32
N PRO A 10 -6.96 22.63 13.25
CA PRO A 10 -7.92 21.59 13.58
C PRO A 10 -7.62 20.33 12.78
N ASN A 11 -7.41 19.20 13.46
CA ASN A 11 -7.16 17.92 12.81
C ASN A 11 -8.51 17.34 12.36
N GLU A 12 -8.93 17.70 11.14
CA GLU A 12 -10.15 17.17 10.53
C GLU A 12 -9.89 15.76 10.00
N GLN A 13 -10.78 14.81 10.30
CA GLN A 13 -10.69 13.47 9.75
C GLN A 13 -11.05 13.51 8.26
N PHE A 14 -10.18 12.98 7.42
CA PHE A 14 -10.40 12.87 5.98
C PHE A 14 -10.45 11.40 5.57
N THR A 15 -11.52 11.00 4.87
CA THR A 15 -11.64 9.66 4.29
C THR A 15 -11.16 9.67 2.85
N PHE A 16 -10.10 8.93 2.57
CA PHE A 16 -9.59 8.72 1.22
C PHE A 16 -10.44 7.69 0.47
N ALA A 17 -10.66 7.90 -0.82
CA ALA A 17 -11.32 6.98 -1.73
C ALA A 17 -10.52 5.67 -1.93
N GLY A 18 -9.22 5.70 -1.64
CA GLY A 18 -8.33 4.54 -1.76
C GLY A 18 -7.93 4.21 -3.19
N THR A 19 -8.18 5.11 -4.14
CA THR A 19 -7.75 4.96 -5.54
C THR A 19 -6.50 5.81 -5.81
N GLY A 20 -5.63 5.32 -6.68
CA GLY A 20 -4.38 6.00 -6.99
C GLY A 20 -3.64 5.40 -8.17
N SER A 21 -2.46 5.93 -8.44
CA SER A 21 -1.56 5.46 -9.49
C SER A 21 -0.21 5.05 -8.93
N ILE A 22 0.41 4.03 -9.51
CA ILE A 22 1.75 3.61 -9.14
C ILE A 22 2.76 4.69 -9.55
N TYR A 23 3.43 5.28 -8.56
CA TYR A 23 4.46 6.29 -8.75
C TYR A 23 5.83 5.66 -9.02
N SER A 24 6.15 4.59 -8.29
CA SER A 24 7.38 3.79 -8.45
C SER A 24 7.15 2.42 -7.82
N PHE A 25 7.88 1.40 -8.26
CA PHE A 25 7.77 0.05 -7.70
C PHE A 25 9.11 -0.69 -7.75
N THR A 26 9.20 -1.74 -6.94
CA THR A 26 10.30 -2.70 -6.93
C THR A 26 9.78 -4.09 -6.60
N THR A 27 10.47 -5.12 -7.06
CA THR A 27 10.18 -6.51 -6.74
C THR A 27 11.21 -6.99 -5.72
N LEU A 28 10.75 -7.39 -4.54
CA LEU A 28 11.62 -7.98 -3.53
C LEU A 28 11.70 -9.48 -3.80
N GLN A 29 12.89 -9.93 -4.25
CA GLN A 29 13.17 -11.34 -4.53
C GLN A 29 13.80 -12.05 -3.34
N GLU A 30 14.80 -11.44 -2.70
CA GLU A 30 15.42 -11.95 -1.49
C GLU A 30 14.71 -11.36 -0.28
N ILE A 31 14.06 -12.23 0.50
CA ILE A 31 13.19 -11.82 1.61
C ILE A 31 13.85 -12.24 2.94
N PRO A 32 13.83 -11.38 3.96
CA PRO A 32 14.34 -11.73 5.29
C PRO A 32 13.65 -12.96 5.87
N GLU A 33 14.39 -13.69 6.71
CA GLU A 33 13.90 -14.88 7.39
C GLU A 33 12.63 -14.55 8.20
N GLY A 34 11.59 -15.39 8.07
CA GLY A 34 10.28 -15.23 8.69
C GLY A 34 9.21 -14.50 7.84
N TYR A 35 9.53 -14.08 6.63
CA TYR A 35 8.59 -13.45 5.68
C TYR A 35 8.49 -14.22 4.34
N GLU A 36 8.99 -15.45 4.31
CA GLU A 36 9.12 -16.28 3.10
C GLU A 36 7.76 -16.55 2.45
N GLU A 37 6.68 -16.66 3.23
CA GLU A 37 5.33 -16.85 2.72
C GLU A 37 4.82 -15.68 1.86
N GLN A 38 5.48 -14.52 1.94
CA GLN A 38 5.13 -13.36 1.15
C GLN A 38 5.98 -13.24 -0.12
N ALA A 39 7.04 -14.05 -0.26
CA ALA A 39 7.98 -13.96 -1.37
C ALA A 39 7.47 -14.62 -2.66
N PRO A 40 7.79 -14.06 -3.84
CA PRO A 40 8.18 -12.67 -4.07
C PRO A 40 6.95 -11.75 -3.97
N TYR A 41 7.14 -10.54 -3.41
CA TYR A 41 6.10 -9.50 -3.47
C TYR A 41 6.61 -8.23 -4.11
N MET A 42 5.67 -7.53 -4.77
CA MET A 42 5.92 -6.22 -5.34
C MET A 42 5.58 -5.14 -4.31
N LEU A 43 6.52 -4.22 -4.10
CA LEU A 43 6.34 -3.05 -3.24
C LEU A 43 6.28 -1.80 -4.11
N ALA A 44 5.30 -0.93 -3.86
CA ALA A 44 5.10 0.28 -4.64
C ALA A 44 4.89 1.51 -3.76
N LEU A 45 5.27 2.66 -4.32
CA LEU A 45 4.78 3.96 -3.91
C LEU A 45 3.54 4.26 -4.74
N VAL A 46 2.40 4.44 -4.08
CA VAL A 46 1.11 4.74 -4.71
C VAL A 46 0.76 6.19 -4.41
N LYS A 47 0.61 6.99 -5.46
CA LYS A 47 0.10 8.36 -5.37
C LYS A 47 -1.43 8.28 -5.37
N LEU A 48 -2.05 8.53 -4.23
CA LEU A 48 -3.51 8.64 -4.14
C LEU A 48 -4.01 9.85 -4.93
N ASP A 49 -5.24 9.74 -5.44
CA ASP A 49 -5.87 10.79 -6.24
C ASP A 49 -6.01 12.11 -5.45
N GLU A 50 -6.20 12.00 -4.13
CA GLU A 50 -6.28 13.15 -3.21
C GLU A 50 -4.91 13.75 -2.87
N GLY A 51 -3.81 13.11 -3.27
CA GLY A 51 -2.47 13.68 -3.15
C GLY A 51 -1.46 12.94 -2.26
N PRO A 52 -1.80 12.19 -1.21
CA PRO A 52 -0.78 11.48 -0.44
C PRO A 52 -0.01 10.43 -1.26
N LEU A 53 1.24 10.16 -0.85
CA LEU A 53 2.05 9.07 -1.40
C LEU A 53 2.19 7.98 -0.33
N LEU A 54 1.71 6.78 -0.63
CA LEU A 54 1.69 5.65 0.29
C LEU A 54 2.64 4.55 -0.15
N THR A 55 3.34 3.93 0.79
CA THR A 55 4.12 2.71 0.54
C THR A 55 3.25 1.50 0.83
N ALA A 56 3.04 0.61 -0.14
CA ALA A 56 2.21 -0.57 0.03
C ALA A 56 2.63 -1.71 -0.90
N GLN A 57 2.28 -2.94 -0.52
CA GLN A 57 2.43 -4.09 -1.42
C GLN A 57 1.34 -4.06 -2.51
N ILE A 58 1.73 -4.45 -3.72
CA ILE A 58 0.79 -4.73 -4.80
C ILE A 58 0.44 -6.22 -4.78
N THR A 59 -0.85 -6.53 -4.94
CA THR A 59 -1.40 -7.88 -4.91
C THR A 59 -2.27 -8.13 -6.14
N ASP A 60 -2.74 -9.37 -6.29
CA ASP A 60 -3.50 -9.85 -7.47
C ASP A 60 -2.78 -9.54 -8.79
N LEU A 61 -1.46 -9.71 -8.76
CA LEU A 61 -0.60 -9.65 -9.94
C LEU A 61 -0.51 -11.06 -10.50
N ASP A 62 -1.44 -11.40 -11.39
CA ASP A 62 -1.29 -12.59 -12.24
C ASP A 62 -0.14 -12.35 -13.24
N GLU A 63 -0.22 -12.88 -14.46
CA GLU A 63 0.78 -12.65 -15.52
C GLU A 63 0.89 -11.18 -16.00
N GLN A 64 0.13 -10.28 -15.40
CA GLN A 64 0.12 -8.86 -15.76
C GLN A 64 1.31 -8.13 -15.13
N ALA A 65 2.20 -7.64 -15.99
CA ALA A 65 3.25 -6.72 -15.57
C ALA A 65 2.64 -5.42 -15.01
N VAL A 66 3.20 -4.97 -13.90
CA VAL A 66 2.93 -3.64 -13.32
C VAL A 66 3.80 -2.60 -14.01
N GLN A 67 3.21 -1.44 -14.28
CA GLN A 67 3.89 -0.29 -14.85
C GLN A 67 3.68 0.96 -13.98
N ILE A 68 4.65 1.87 -14.02
CA ILE A 68 4.48 3.20 -13.46
C ILE A 68 3.32 3.88 -14.19
N GLY A 69 2.39 4.48 -13.43
CA GLY A 69 1.17 5.09 -13.92
C GLY A 69 -0.07 4.18 -13.89
N ASP A 70 0.10 2.87 -13.69
CA ASP A 70 -1.04 1.94 -13.57
C ASP A 70 -2.00 2.37 -12.47
N ARG A 71 -3.30 2.27 -12.77
CA ARG A 71 -4.39 2.57 -11.84
C ARG A 71 -4.60 1.43 -10.87
N VAL A 72 -4.67 1.78 -9.58
CA VAL A 72 -4.83 0.84 -8.49
C VAL A 72 -5.91 1.28 -7.51
N GLU A 73 -6.47 0.30 -6.81
CA GLU A 73 -7.42 0.49 -5.70
C GLU A 73 -6.91 -0.22 -4.43
N MET A 74 -7.22 0.38 -3.28
CA MET A 74 -6.90 -0.15 -1.97
C MET A 74 -7.79 -1.35 -1.66
N VAL A 75 -7.19 -2.40 -1.10
CA VAL A 75 -7.90 -3.61 -0.65
C VAL A 75 -7.45 -4.03 0.73
N THR A 76 -8.37 -4.58 1.52
CA THR A 76 -8.04 -5.19 2.82
C THR A 76 -7.46 -6.59 2.61
N ARG A 77 -6.31 -6.85 3.21
CA ARG A 77 -5.63 -8.15 3.16
C ARG A 77 -5.13 -8.56 4.53
N LYS A 78 -5.06 -9.87 4.74
CA LYS A 78 -4.29 -10.47 5.84
C LYS A 78 -2.81 -10.19 5.56
N LEU A 79 -2.13 -9.54 6.50
CA LEU A 79 -0.70 -9.26 6.44
C LEU A 79 0.11 -10.39 7.06
N THR A 80 -0.24 -10.80 8.28
CA THR A 80 0.46 -11.87 9.01
C THR A 80 -0.45 -12.48 10.08
N THR A 81 -0.02 -13.58 10.68
CA THR A 81 -0.58 -14.14 11.92
C THR A 81 0.54 -14.26 12.94
N GLU A 82 0.30 -13.82 14.17
CA GLU A 82 1.29 -13.89 15.26
C GLU A 82 1.45 -15.32 15.82
N GLY A 83 1.95 -16.25 15.00
CA GLY A 83 2.11 -17.66 15.36
C GLY A 83 0.82 -18.50 15.20
N PRO A 84 0.86 -19.81 15.54
CA PRO A 84 -0.22 -20.76 15.19
C PRO A 84 -1.58 -20.46 15.83
N THR A 85 -1.60 -19.76 16.96
CA THR A 85 -2.81 -19.40 17.72
C THR A 85 -2.91 -17.89 17.96
N GLY A 86 -2.14 -17.08 17.24
CA GLY A 86 -2.06 -15.63 17.46
C GLY A 86 -3.07 -14.82 16.66
N VAL A 87 -2.98 -13.49 16.82
CA VAL A 87 -3.88 -12.54 16.17
C VAL A 87 -3.58 -12.48 14.67
N ILE A 88 -4.64 -12.40 13.86
CA ILE A 88 -4.53 -12.12 12.43
C ILE A 88 -4.47 -10.61 12.24
N VAL A 89 -3.36 -10.12 11.69
CA VAL A 89 -3.19 -8.70 11.39
C VAL A 89 -3.72 -8.42 9.99
N TYR A 90 -4.74 -7.57 9.89
CA TYR A 90 -5.25 -7.06 8.62
C TYR A 90 -4.71 -5.66 8.35
N GLY A 91 -4.47 -5.36 7.08
CA GLY A 91 -4.06 -4.05 6.63
C GLY A 91 -4.39 -3.85 5.16
N TYR A 92 -3.89 -2.76 4.60
CA TYR A 92 -4.12 -2.42 3.21
C TYR A 92 -3.01 -2.96 2.30
N LYS A 93 -3.41 -3.41 1.12
CA LYS A 93 -2.56 -3.57 -0.07
C LYS A 93 -3.25 -2.84 -1.22
N PHE A 94 -2.63 -2.82 -2.39
CA PHE A 94 -3.25 -2.31 -3.61
C PHE A 94 -3.31 -3.39 -4.69
N ARG A 95 -4.30 -3.34 -5.55
CA ARG A 95 -4.37 -4.16 -6.78
C ARG A 95 -4.69 -3.29 -7.98
N LYS A 96 -4.36 -3.75 -9.19
CA LYS A 96 -4.76 -3.07 -10.42
C LYS A 96 -6.28 -3.03 -10.52
N ILE A 97 -6.83 -1.89 -10.96
CA ILE A 97 -8.25 -1.80 -11.27
C ILE A 97 -8.53 -2.66 -12.50
N LEU A 98 -9.41 -3.65 -12.36
CA LEU A 98 -9.82 -4.50 -13.47
C LEU A 98 -10.67 -3.69 -14.46
N PRO A 99 -10.45 -3.82 -15.77
CA PRO A 99 -11.34 -3.21 -16.76
C PRO A 99 -12.76 -3.75 -16.57
N ARG A 100 -13.75 -2.86 -16.61
CA ARG A 100 -15.16 -3.29 -16.67
C ARG A 100 -15.38 -3.93 -18.02
N SER A 101 -15.72 -5.21 -18.03
CA SER A 101 -16.13 -5.95 -19.24
C SER A 101 -17.49 -5.52 -19.73
#